data_AF-A0A4Y9P0A0-F1
#
_entry.id   AF-A0A4Y9P0A0-F1
#
_cell.length_a   1.000
_cell.length_b   1.000
_cell.length_c   1.000
_cell.angle_alpha   90.00
_cell.angle_beta   90.00
_cell.angle_gamma   90.00
#
_symmetry.space_group_name_H-M   'P 1'
#
loop_
_entity.id
_entity.type
_entity.pdbx_description
1 polymer ?
#
loop_
_entity_poly.entity_id
_entity_poly.type
_entity_poly.pdbx_seq_one_letter_code
_entity_poly.pdbx_strand_id
1 'polypeptide(L)' 'MSPTITSVDEIDLDISVAYIALGVARGSFTRCPSAENERRVADAVADVDRLLDARLAAVLR' A
#
# COMPACT_ATOMS: atom_id res chain seq x y z
N MET A 1 13.04 18.18 10.59
CA MET A 1 11.78 17.60 10.09
C MET A 1 10.86 17.43 11.28
N SER A 2 9.81 18.25 11.38
CA SER A 2 8.75 18.03 12.37
C SER A 2 8.09 16.69 12.07
N PRO A 3 7.67 15.91 13.08
CA PRO A 3 6.92 14.70 12.83
C PRO A 3 5.63 15.14 12.14
N THR A 4 5.50 14.83 10.85
CA THR A 4 4.22 14.99 10.17
C THR A 4 3.25 14.12 10.96
N ILE A 5 2.38 14.73 11.75
CA ILE A 5 1.24 14.03 12.33
C ILE A 5 0.37 13.70 11.11
N THR A 6 0.68 12.59 10.44
CA THR A 6 -0.23 11.97 9.49
C THR A 6 -1.42 11.52 10.34
N SER A 7 -2.57 12.16 10.15
CA SER A 7 -3.76 11.78 10.92
C SER A 7 -4.14 10.35 10.56
N VAL A 8 -4.86 9.67 11.45
CA VAL A 8 -5.38 8.33 11.17
C VAL A 8 -6.19 8.30 9.86
N ASP A 9 -6.96 9.36 9.59
CA ASP A 9 -7.75 9.50 8.36
C ASP A 9 -6.87 9.59 7.10
N GLU A 10 -5.70 10.25 7.19
CA GLU A 10 -4.75 10.34 6.08
C GLU A 10 -4.09 8.97 5.81
N ILE A 11 -3.76 8.21 6.86
CA ILE A 11 -3.28 6.83 6.71
C ILE A 11 -4.36 5.95 6.05
N ASP A 12 -5.62 6.08 6.47
CA ASP A 12 -6.74 5.32 5.90
C ASP A 12 -6.98 5.67 4.41
N LEU A 13 -6.79 6.94 4.02
CA LEU A 13 -6.82 7.36 2.63
C LEU A 13 -5.67 6.74 1.83
N ASP A 14 -4.44 6.80 2.34
CA ASP A 14 -3.27 6.22 1.68
C ASP A 14 -3.40 4.70 1.51
N ILE A 15 -3.94 3.99 2.49
CA ILE A 15 -4.25 2.56 2.40
C ILE A 15 -5.22 2.32 1.24
N SER A 16 -6.28 3.12 1.13
CA SER A 16 -7.27 2.99 0.06
C SER A 16 -6.65 3.16 -1.32
N VAL A 17 -5.79 4.17 -1.49
CA VAL A 17 -5.06 4.43 -2.75
C VAL A 17 -4.10 3.28 -3.08
N ALA A 18 -3.31 2.82 -2.10
CA ALA A 18 -2.38 1.71 -2.27
C ALA A 18 -3.11 0.41 -2.65
N TYR A 19 -4.28 0.14 -2.06
CA TYR A 19 -5.07 -1.04 -2.39
C TYR A 19 -5.63 -1.00 -3.82
N ILE A 20 -6.01 0.18 -4.32
CA ILE A 20 -6.38 0.36 -5.73
C ILE A 20 -5.19 0.05 -6.65
N ALA A 21 -4.00 0.58 -6.32
CA ALA A 21 -2.78 0.31 -7.09
C ALA A 21 -2.42 -1.19 -7.11
N LEU A 22 -2.57 -1.88 -5.98
CA LEU A 22 -2.42 -3.34 -5.90
C LEU A 22 -3.42 -4.06 -6.83
N GLY A 23 -4.67 -3.62 -6.88
CA GLY A 23 -5.67 -4.15 -7.82
C GLY A 23 -5.24 -3.99 -9.28
N VAL A 24 -4.68 -2.83 -9.64
CA VAL A 24 -4.13 -2.58 -10.99
C VAL A 24 -2.94 -3.47 -11.30
N ALA A 25 -2.02 -3.65 -10.34
CA ALA A 25 -0.86 -4.54 -10.49
C ALA A 25 -1.30 -5.99 -10.70
N ARG A 26 -2.22 -6.48 -9.86
CA ARG A 26 -2.82 -7.82 -9.99
C ARG A 26 -3.52 -7.99 -11.34
N GLY A 27 -4.31 -7.01 -11.77
CA GLY A 27 -4.97 -7.04 -13.07
C GLY A 27 -3.99 -7.10 -14.24
N SER A 28 -2.86 -6.40 -14.14
CA SER A 28 -1.79 -6.43 -15.14
C SER A 28 -1.06 -7.77 -15.16
N PHE A 29 -0.79 -8.36 -14.00
CA PHE A 29 -0.21 -9.70 -13.88
C PHE A 29 -1.14 -10.78 -14.44
N THR A 30 -2.44 -10.75 -14.10
CA THR A 30 -3.43 -11.71 -14.64
C THR A 30 -3.52 -11.67 -16.16
N ARG A 31 -3.42 -10.49 -16.77
CA ARG A 31 -3.42 -10.34 -18.24
C ARG A 31 -2.08 -10.73 -18.87
N CYS A 32 -0.97 -10.47 -18.20
CA CYS A 32 0.38 -10.74 -18.70
C CYS A 32 1.29 -11.16 -17.53
N PRO A 33 1.41 -12.48 -17.28
CA PRO A 33 2.26 -13.02 -16.22
C PRO A 33 3.73 -12.89 -16.65
N SER A 34 4.39 -11.86 -16.13
CA SER A 34 5.81 -11.60 -16.36
C SER A 34 6.48 -11.31 -15.02
N ALA A 35 7.78 -11.58 -14.93
CA ALA A 35 8.56 -11.29 -13.73
C ALA A 35 8.49 -9.80 -13.31
N GLU A 36 8.33 -8.90 -14.28
CA GLU A 36 8.13 -7.48 -14.01
C GLU A 36 6.77 -7.19 -13.35
N ASN A 37 5.69 -7.78 -13.87
CA ASN A 37 4.37 -7.61 -13.24
C ASN A 37 4.28 -8.33 -11.89
N GLU A 38 4.99 -9.45 -11.72
CA GLU A 38 5.13 -10.12 -10.42
C GLU A 38 5.82 -9.22 -9.39
N ARG A 39 6.94 -8.57 -9.77
CA ARG A 39 7.60 -7.57 -8.92
C ARG A 39 6.67 -6.42 -8.55
N ARG A 40 5.95 -5.86 -9.52
CA ARG A 40 4.98 -4.77 -9.25
C ARG A 40 3.88 -5.18 -8.28
N VAL A 41 3.42 -6.43 -8.34
CA VAL A 41 2.46 -6.95 -7.35
C VAL A 41 3.12 -7.04 -5.98
N ALA A 42 4.34 -7.56 -5.89
CA ALA A 42 5.07 -7.67 -4.63
C ALA A 42 5.33 -6.29 -3.99
N ASP A 43 5.78 -5.32 -4.79
CA ASP A 43 6.04 -3.94 -4.35
C ASP A 43 4.74 -3.29 -3.84
N ALA A 44 3.63 -3.43 -4.58
CA ALA A 44 2.34 -2.89 -4.16
C ALA A 44 1.80 -3.56 -2.88
N VAL A 45 2.07 -4.86 -2.67
CA VAL A 45 1.75 -5.54 -1.40
C VAL A 45 2.58 -4.95 -0.26
N ALA A 46 3.89 -4.81 -0.45
CA ALA A 46 4.78 -4.25 0.55
C ALA A 46 4.40 -2.81 0.95
N ASP A 47 3.87 -2.04 0.00
CA ASP A 47 3.37 -0.69 0.26
C ASP A 47 2.10 -0.68 1.11
N VAL A 48 1.14 -1.56 0.81
CA VAL A 48 -0.08 -1.72 1.63
C VAL A 48 0.28 -2.18 3.05
N ASP A 49 1.15 -3.17 3.18
CA ASP A 49 1.55 -3.72 4.49
C ASP A 49 2.21 -2.65 5.36
N ARG A 50 3.09 -1.84 4.79
CA ARG A 50 3.74 -0.71 5.51
C ARG A 50 2.73 0.30 6.03
N LEU A 51 1.69 0.60 5.26
CA LEU A 51 0.64 1.54 5.67
C LEU A 51 -0.26 0.95 6.75
N LEU A 52 -0.57 -0.35 6.67
CA LEU A 52 -1.31 -1.06 7.72
C LEU A 52 -0.50 -1.10 9.03
N ASP A 53 0.81 -1.31 8.97
CA ASP A 53 1.69 -1.22 10.14
C ASP A 53 1.68 0.19 10.74
N ALA A 54 1.77 1.23 9.91
CA ALA A 54 1.68 2.61 10.36
C ALA A 54 0.32 2.91 11.03
N ARG A 55 -0.77 2.40 10.45
CA ARG A 55 -2.13 2.52 10.99
C ARG A 55 -2.28 1.84 12.34
N LEU A 56 -1.71 0.65 12.49
CA LEU A 56 -1.69 -0.09 13.75
C LEU A 56 -0.89 0.67 14.81
N ALA A 57 0.30 1.16 14.46
CA ALA A 57 1.15 1.93 15.36
C ALA A 57 0.48 3.25 15.81
N ALA A 58 -0.34 3.87 14.97
CA ALA A 58 -1.09 5.07 15.32
C ALA A 58 -2.19 4.83 16.36
N VAL A 59 -2.76 3.61 16.43
CA VAL A 59 -3.80 3.24 17.41
C VAL A 59 -3.20 2.75 18.74
N LEU A 60 -1.98 2.23 18.71
CA LEU A 60 -1.27 1.75 19.90
C LEU A 60 -0.52 2.86 20.65
N ARG A 61 -0.65 4.12 20.23
CA ARG A 61 -0.11 5.32 20.89
C ARG A 61 -1.10 5.90 21.89
#